data_AF-A0A833P9V2-F1
#
_entry.id   AF-A0A833P9V2-F1
#
_cell.length_a   1.000
_cell.length_b   1.000
_cell.length_c   1.000
_cell.angle_alpha   90.00
_cell.angle_beta   90.00
_cell.angle_gamma   90.00
#
_symmetry.space_group_name_H-M   'P 1'
#
loop_
_entity.id
_entity.type
_entity.pdbx_description
1 polymer ?
#
loop_
_entity_poly.entity_id
_entity_poly.type
_entity_poly.pdbx_seq_one_letter_code
_entity_poly.pdbx_strand_id
1 'polypeptide(L)'
;MVWTTYCLDTPIDYFYNASKISDVVQHFIDNPLDAIFDHKTFAFEELRDFLKSYAGALDEAEKAGYDKYRPRQEPMVIWLPNITSLSPAFIFKSDNNGQTYVVSSEDLPYLENHIID
;
A
#
# COMPACT_ATOMS: atom_id res chain seq x y z
N MET A 1 -12.57 -6.82 -2.36
CA MET A 1 -12.27 -5.56 -1.63
C MET A 1 -12.65 -4.41 -2.53
N VAL A 2 -13.24 -3.36 -1.96
CA VAL A 2 -13.42 -2.08 -2.67
C VAL A 2 -12.24 -1.21 -2.26
N TRP A 3 -11.59 -0.59 -3.24
CA TRP A 3 -10.49 0.33 -3.03
C TRP A 3 -10.97 1.74 -3.31
N THR A 4 -10.53 2.70 -2.50
CA THR A 4 -10.69 4.13 -2.75
C THR A 4 -9.33 4.70 -3.11
N THR A 5 -9.26 5.41 -4.23
CA THR A 5 -8.04 6.08 -4.70
C THR A 5 -8.13 7.57 -4.42
N TYR A 6 -7.10 8.11 -3.78
CA TYR A 6 -6.96 9.52 -3.49
C TYR A 6 -5.75 10.07 -4.24
N CYS A 7 -5.88 11.22 -4.90
CA CYS A 7 -4.78 11.90 -5.56
C CYS A 7 -4.53 13.26 -4.94
N LEU A 8 -3.31 13.43 -4.44
CA LEU A 8 -2.85 14.67 -3.87
C LEU A 8 -2.05 15.45 -4.90
N ASP A 9 -2.47 16.69 -5.14
CA ASP A 9 -1.80 17.62 -6.06
C ASP A 9 -0.47 18.15 -5.50
N THR A 10 -0.29 18.09 -4.18
CA THR A 10 0.98 18.45 -3.55
C THR A 10 1.81 17.19 -3.31
N PRO A 11 3.07 17.14 -3.78
CA PRO A 11 3.92 16.00 -3.51
C PRO A 11 4.15 15.84 -2.01
N ILE A 12 3.66 14.73 -1.45
CA ILE A 12 4.00 14.36 -0.07
C ILE A 12 5.31 13.58 -0.11
N ASP A 13 6.39 14.20 0.35
CA ASP A 13 7.72 13.56 0.35
C ASP A 13 7.94 12.66 1.56
N TYR A 14 7.26 12.91 2.68
CA TYR A 14 7.45 12.16 3.93
C TYR A 14 6.13 11.63 4.48
N PHE A 15 6.08 10.31 4.69
CA PHE A 15 5.08 9.65 5.52
C PHE A 15 5.82 9.04 6.71
N TYR A 16 5.63 9.61 7.91
CA TYR A 16 6.41 9.26 9.11
C TYR A 16 6.34 7.76 9.49
N ASN A 17 5.28 7.06 9.09
CA ASN A 17 5.05 5.65 9.43
C ASN A 17 4.88 4.76 8.19
N ALA A 18 5.37 5.19 7.03
CA ALA A 18 5.32 4.36 5.84
C ALA A 18 6.54 3.44 5.74
N SER A 19 6.31 2.20 5.33
CA SER A 19 7.34 1.22 5.01
C SER A 19 7.43 1.02 3.51
N LYS A 20 8.63 0.78 2.98
CA LYS A 20 8.78 0.37 1.57
C LYS A 20 8.18 -1.01 1.38
N ILE A 21 7.64 -1.29 0.20
CA ILE A 21 7.10 -2.62 -0.12
C ILE A 21 8.20 -3.69 0.00
N SER A 22 9.43 -3.40 -0.47
CA SER A 22 10.55 -4.32 -0.32
C SER A 22 10.87 -4.66 1.14
N ASP A 23 10.88 -3.67 2.04
CA ASP A 23 11.14 -3.87 3.47
C ASP A 23 10.08 -4.77 4.11
N VAL A 24 8.79 -4.59 3.74
CA VAL A 24 7.70 -5.44 4.24
C VAL A 24 7.83 -6.87 3.73
N VAL A 25 8.13 -7.06 2.43
CA VAL A 25 8.34 -8.40 1.87
C VAL A 25 9.53 -9.08 2.53
N GLN A 26 10.63 -8.35 2.73
CA GLN A 26 11.81 -8.86 3.41
C GLN A 26 11.50 -9.25 4.86
N HIS A 27 10.68 -8.46 5.56
CA HIS A 27 10.25 -8.78 6.91
C HIS A 27 9.50 -10.11 7.00
N PHE A 28 8.56 -10.38 6.07
CA PHE A 28 7.86 -11.67 5.99
C PHE A 28 8.80 -12.84 5.67
N ILE A 29 9.86 -12.62 4.89
CA ILE A 29 10.87 -13.64 4.56
C ILE A 29 11.76 -13.94 5.78
N ASP A 30 12.21 -12.90 6.49
CA ASP A 30 13.16 -13.01 7.60
C ASP A 30 12.50 -13.46 8.90
N ASN A 31 11.20 -13.16 9.06
CA ASN A 31 10.41 -13.47 10.26
C ASN A 31 9.20 -14.35 9.88
N PRO A 32 9.42 -15.58 9.35
CA PRO A 32 8.33 -16.53 9.23
C PRO A 32 7.84 -16.82 10.65
N LEU A 33 6.63 -16.36 11.00
CA LEU A 33 6.01 -16.48 12.33
C LEU A 33 6.46 -17.75 13.06
N ASP A 34 7.02 -17.57 14.26
CA ASP A 34 7.87 -18.52 14.98
C ASP A 34 7.50 -20.01 14.84
N ALA A 35 8.54 -20.78 14.52
CA ALA A 35 8.57 -22.19 14.15
C ALA A 35 8.25 -23.17 15.30
N ILE A 36 7.05 -23.12 15.88
CA ILE A 36 6.65 -24.09 16.92
C ILE A 36 5.47 -25.00 16.50
N PHE A 37 4.58 -24.58 15.59
CA PHE A 37 3.51 -25.46 15.06
C PHE A 37 3.10 -25.06 13.64
N ASP A 38 3.47 -25.83 12.60
CA ASP A 38 2.85 -25.79 11.25
C ASP A 38 2.50 -24.41 10.61
N HIS A 39 3.21 -23.33 10.97
CA HIS A 39 2.88 -21.93 10.61
C HIS A 39 3.60 -21.42 9.36
N LYS A 40 4.46 -22.21 8.72
CA LYS A 40 5.08 -21.79 7.44
C LYS A 40 4.01 -21.46 6.39
N THR A 41 2.97 -22.28 6.30
CA THR A 41 1.84 -22.05 5.38
C THR A 41 1.15 -20.72 5.64
N PHE A 42 1.02 -20.32 6.91
CA PHE A 42 0.33 -19.10 7.33
C PHE A 42 1.10 -17.82 6.96
N ALA A 43 2.41 -17.75 7.23
CA ALA A 43 3.23 -16.60 6.82
C ALA A 43 3.27 -16.42 5.29
N PHE A 44 3.30 -17.53 4.53
CA PHE A 44 3.20 -17.49 3.07
C PHE A 44 1.81 -17.10 2.57
N GLU A 45 0.73 -17.36 3.33
CA GLU A 45 -0.63 -16.91 3.01
C GLU A 45 -0.78 -15.41 3.26
N GLU A 46 -0.31 -14.90 4.39
CA GLU A 46 -0.33 -13.47 4.70
C GLU A 46 0.50 -12.66 3.69
N LEU A 47 1.71 -13.12 3.35
CA LEU A 47 2.53 -12.47 2.33
C LEU A 47 1.83 -12.49 0.95
N ARG A 48 1.19 -13.62 0.60
CA ARG A 48 0.44 -13.74 -0.66
C ARG A 48 -0.75 -12.78 -0.70
N ASP A 49 -1.48 -12.65 0.39
CA ASP A 49 -2.64 -11.76 0.47
C ASP A 49 -2.23 -10.28 0.52
N PHE A 50 -1.11 -9.95 1.16
CA PHE A 50 -0.47 -8.65 1.07
C PHE A 50 -0.09 -8.32 -0.39
N LEU A 51 0.59 -9.23 -1.09
CA LEU A 51 0.99 -9.03 -2.49
C LEU A 51 -0.20 -8.90 -3.45
N LYS A 52 -1.28 -9.66 -3.22
CA LYS A 52 -2.54 -9.48 -3.96
C LYS A 52 -3.15 -8.11 -3.70
N SER A 53 -3.12 -7.64 -2.45
CA SER A 53 -3.64 -6.33 -2.08
C SER A 53 -2.82 -5.21 -2.74
N TYR A 54 -1.50 -5.35 -2.72
CA TYR A 54 -0.59 -4.44 -3.43
C TYR A 54 -0.85 -4.41 -4.93
N ALA A 55 -1.00 -5.58 -5.58
CA ALA A 55 -1.31 -5.65 -7.00
C ALA A 55 -2.64 -4.97 -7.34
N GLY A 56 -3.69 -5.24 -6.55
CA GLY A 56 -4.98 -4.59 -6.72
C GLY A 56 -4.92 -3.08 -6.54
N ALA A 57 -4.19 -2.61 -5.52
CA ALA A 57 -4.00 -1.18 -5.29
C ALA A 57 -3.19 -0.49 -6.41
N LEU A 58 -2.18 -1.18 -6.95
CA LEU A 58 -1.41 -0.68 -8.10
C LEU A 58 -2.30 -0.54 -9.34
N ASP A 59 -3.14 -1.53 -9.63
CA ASP A 59 -4.09 -1.48 -10.74
C ASP A 59 -5.05 -0.28 -10.61
N GLU A 60 -5.55 0.01 -9.42
CA GLU A 60 -6.40 1.18 -9.17
C GLU A 60 -5.64 2.51 -9.30
N ALA A 61 -4.39 2.57 -8.83
CA ALA A 61 -3.56 3.75 -9.03
C ALA A 61 -3.30 4.01 -10.52
N GLU A 62 -3.01 2.97 -11.31
CA GLU A 62 -2.80 3.09 -12.75
C GLU A 62 -4.06 3.58 -13.48
N LYS A 63 -5.25 3.08 -13.10
CA LYS A 63 -6.53 3.60 -13.62
C LYS A 63 -6.73 5.09 -13.30
N ALA A 64 -6.27 5.53 -12.14
CA ALA A 64 -6.31 6.92 -11.71
C ALA A 64 -5.22 7.81 -12.36
N GLY A 65 -4.34 7.24 -13.18
CA GLY A 65 -3.32 7.97 -13.94
C GLY A 65 -1.88 7.85 -13.42
N TYR A 66 -1.62 6.96 -12.47
CA TYR A 66 -0.26 6.64 -12.04
C TYR A 66 0.53 5.88 -13.13
N ASP A 67 1.77 6.29 -13.40
CA ASP A 67 2.69 5.60 -14.33
C ASP A 67 3.65 4.70 -13.54
N LYS A 68 3.37 3.40 -13.50
CA LYS A 68 4.22 2.42 -12.79
C LYS A 68 5.62 2.25 -13.39
N TYR A 69 5.86 2.70 -14.62
CA TYR A 69 7.17 2.60 -15.27
C TYR A 69 8.09 3.77 -14.93
N ARG A 70 7.54 4.86 -14.38
CA ARG A 70 8.30 6.05 -13.95
C ARG A 70 7.91 6.48 -12.52
N PRO A 71 8.14 5.61 -11.53
CA PRO A 71 7.93 5.97 -10.14
C PRO A 71 8.97 7.02 -9.72
N ARG A 72 8.53 8.08 -9.01
CA ARG A 72 9.44 9.04 -8.37
C ARG A 72 10.25 8.36 -7.25
N GLN A 73 9.64 7.39 -6.59
CA GLN A 73 10.25 6.55 -5.56
C GLN A 73 9.56 5.20 -5.48
N GLU A 74 10.18 4.26 -4.78
CA GLU A 74 9.55 2.99 -4.45
C GLU A 74 8.17 3.21 -3.79
N PRO A 75 7.14 2.44 -4.19
CA PRO A 75 5.87 2.42 -3.50
C PRO A 75 6.04 2.12 -2.01
N MET A 76 5.16 2.68 -1.21
CA MET A 76 5.19 2.50 0.24
C MET A 76 3.82 2.04 0.74
N VAL A 77 3.79 1.50 1.94
CA VAL A 77 2.58 1.10 2.64
C VAL A 77 2.51 1.77 4.01
N ILE A 78 1.33 2.23 4.38
CA ILE A 78 0.97 2.59 5.75
C ILE A 78 -0.04 1.56 6.26
N TRP A 79 0.08 1.22 7.53
CA TRP A 79 -0.83 0.29 8.19
C TRP A 79 -1.90 1.07 8.95
N LEU A 80 -3.14 0.96 8.47
CA LEU A 80 -4.29 1.61 9.07
C LEU A 80 -4.94 0.68 10.09
N PRO A 81 -5.28 1.16 11.29
CA PRO A 81 -6.01 0.36 12.25
C PRO A 81 -7.43 0.09 11.74
N ASN A 82 -7.80 -1.18 11.66
CA ASN A 82 -9.18 -1.66 11.53
C ASN A 82 -9.58 -2.33 12.87
N ILE A 83 -10.87 -2.52 13.09
CA ILE A 83 -11.50 -3.12 14.28
C ILE A 83 -10.81 -4.42 14.72
N THR A 84 -10.35 -5.24 13.77
CA THR A 84 -9.79 -6.58 14.05
C THR A 84 -8.35 -6.77 13.58
N SER A 85 -7.80 -5.86 12.80
CA SER A 85 -6.51 -6.05 12.12
C SER A 85 -5.91 -4.73 11.65
N LEU A 86 -4.74 -4.78 11.02
CA LEU A 86 -4.18 -3.67 10.28
C LEU A 86 -4.51 -3.85 8.79
N SER A 87 -5.11 -2.83 8.17
CA SER A 87 -5.37 -2.79 6.72
C SER A 87 -4.26 -1.99 6.02
N PRO A 88 -3.69 -2.47 4.91
CA PRO A 88 -2.69 -1.70 4.18
C PRO A 88 -3.35 -0.59 3.35
N ALA A 89 -2.78 0.61 3.40
CA ALA A 89 -2.98 1.62 2.37
C ALA A 89 -1.65 1.89 1.65
N PHE A 90 -1.71 1.89 0.32
CA PHE A 90 -0.56 1.94 -0.55
C PHE A 90 -0.36 3.34 -1.10
N ILE A 91 0.90 3.76 -1.19
CA ILE A 91 1.30 5.11 -1.59
C ILE A 91 2.18 4.98 -2.83
N PHE A 92 1.74 5.61 -3.92
CA PHE A 92 2.44 5.65 -5.20
C PHE A 92 2.75 7.09 -5.55
N LYS A 93 4.01 7.39 -5.90
CA LYS A 93 4.43 8.75 -6.26
C LYS A 93 4.88 8.79 -7.71
N SER A 94 4.21 9.59 -8.51
CA SER A 94 4.52 9.76 -9.93
C SER A 94 5.60 10.82 -10.12
N ASP A 95 6.60 10.54 -10.96
CA ASP A 95 7.65 11.50 -11.32
C ASP A 95 7.15 12.53 -12.34
N ASN A 96 6.25 12.10 -13.23
CA ASN A 96 5.82 12.89 -14.38
C ASN A 96 4.98 14.13 -14.00
N ASN A 97 4.25 14.08 -12.89
CA ASN A 97 3.29 15.13 -12.50
C ASN A 97 3.40 15.55 -11.02
N GLY A 98 4.35 14.96 -10.26
CA GLY A 98 4.53 15.21 -8.83
C GLY A 98 3.37 14.74 -7.95
N GLN A 99 2.36 14.06 -8.50
CA GLN A 99 1.19 13.61 -7.76
C GLN A 99 1.51 12.40 -6.88
N THR A 100 0.87 12.37 -5.73
CA THR A 100 0.86 11.22 -4.84
C THR A 100 -0.51 10.56 -4.90
N TYR A 101 -0.55 9.28 -5.24
CA TYR A 101 -1.74 8.45 -5.17
C TYR A 101 -1.70 7.64 -3.88
N VAL A 102 -2.78 7.68 -3.11
CA VAL A 102 -2.99 6.84 -1.94
C VAL A 102 -4.16 5.92 -2.27
N VAL A 103 -3.99 4.61 -2.11
CA VAL A 103 -5.03 3.63 -2.38
C VAL A 103 -5.29 2.84 -1.11
N SER A 104 -6.52 2.89 -0.61
CA SER A 104 -6.90 2.34 0.70
C SER A 104 -8.23 1.60 0.62
N SER A 105 -8.36 0.49 1.36
CA SER A 105 -9.65 -0.18 1.54
C SER A 105 -10.47 0.43 2.67
N GLU A 106 -9.83 1.25 3.51
CA GLU A 106 -10.47 2.04 4.56
C GLU A 106 -10.66 3.47 4.09
N ASP A 107 -11.75 4.09 4.54
CA ASP A 107 -11.98 5.51 4.30
C ASP A 107 -10.90 6.34 5.03
N LEU A 108 -10.39 7.35 4.33
CA LEU A 108 -9.43 8.31 4.86
C LEU A 108 -10.09 9.69 4.89
N PRO A 109 -10.84 10.04 5.95
CA PRO A 109 -11.65 11.26 5.98
C PRO A 109 -10.86 12.54 5.72
N TYR A 110 -9.61 12.56 6.13
CA TYR A 110 -8.70 13.68 5.92
C TYR A 110 -8.24 13.85 4.46
N LEU A 111 -8.56 12.89 3.58
CA LEU A 111 -8.30 12.93 2.13
C LEU A 111 -9.59 12.97 1.30
N GLU A 112 -10.77 13.15 1.89
CA GLU A 112 -12.05 13.11 1.14
C GLU A 112 -12.10 14.08 -0.05
N ASN A 113 -11.51 15.27 0.08
CA ASN A 113 -11.45 16.25 -1.01
C ASN A 113 -10.48 15.88 -2.15
N HIS A 114 -9.80 14.73 -2.04
CA HIS A 114 -8.80 14.23 -2.98
C HIS A 114 -9.21 12.90 -3.62
N ILE A 115 -10.45 12.42 -3.40
CA ILE A 115 -10.94 11.19 -4.02
C ILE A 115 -10.99 11.33 -5.55
N ILE A 116 -10.55 10.29 -6.26
CA ILE A 116 -10.74 10.13 -7.70
C ILE A 116 -11.85 9.08 -7.91
N ASP A 117 -12.83 9.42 -8.75
CA ASP A 117 -13.89 8.53 -9.23
C ASP A 117 -13.42 7.55 -10.32
#